data_AF-A0A9W6P6L1-F1
#
_entry.id   AF-A0A9W6P6L1-F1
#
_cell.length_a   1.000
_cell.length_b   1.000
_cell.length_c   1.000
_cell.angle_alpha   90.00
_cell.angle_beta   90.00
_cell.angle_gamma   90.00
#
_symmetry.space_group_name_H-M   'P 1'
#
loop_
_entity.id
_entity.type
_entity.pdbx_description
1 polymer ?
#
loop_
_entity_poly.entity_id
_entity_poly.type
_entity_poly.pdbx_seq_one_letter_code
_entity_poly.pdbx_strand_id
1 'polypeptide(L)'
;MTSGQSEKTQGQLRTLNFGIVSGAISAVGALLVAGDARTWWDALLMGVGLATTLLVVNRWTVSRFSRVVLPGLIVTAIVWVVGVLALNVSAPSYGFAIVATIAAFELPRHRRAVIAGIAAFAVVVLATKLVVAREDGVAALAEFVFISLCVAAAGIVFTMLIYAVHDLITELGESRRREAEHAVIRERMRFAGDLHDIQGHTLHVVKLKLALARKLVRVDTERAEDELQEIHTLVGETIAQTKELAYAQRRLNLSAELENAKNLFEAAGIRVRVDRESEVDSHAGELLGQVLRETTTNILRHAQARQVRITLSTMGITIVNDGAREGPLPDLRGLSTLRQRVADSAGELRVHQQDGWFCTAATLPAATPSDTRKDDQ
;
A
#
# COMPACT_ATOMS: atom_id res chain seq x y z
N MET A 1 -1.46 4.43 -6.34
CA MET A 1 -0.10 4.08 -5.87
C MET A 1 0.01 3.64 -4.40
N THR A 2 -0.83 4.11 -3.48
CA THR A 2 -0.76 3.74 -2.04
C THR A 2 -1.20 2.30 -1.73
N SER A 3 -2.13 1.74 -2.51
CA SER A 3 -2.61 0.36 -2.32
C SER A 3 -1.53 -0.70 -2.62
N GLY A 4 -0.81 -0.56 -3.74
CA GLY A 4 0.19 -1.55 -4.16
C GLY A 4 1.46 -1.58 -3.29
N GLN A 5 1.87 -0.45 -2.71
CA GLN A 5 2.94 -0.45 -1.72
C GLN A 5 2.49 -1.05 -0.39
N SER A 6 1.27 -0.74 0.07
CA SER A 6 0.72 -1.35 1.29
C SER A 6 0.61 -2.87 1.16
N GLU A 7 0.19 -3.40 0.00
CA GLU A 7 0.11 -4.84 -0.25
C GLU A 7 1.50 -5.49 -0.28
N LYS A 8 2.50 -4.86 -0.91
CA LYS A 8 3.88 -5.36 -0.91
C LYS A 8 4.50 -5.36 0.48
N THR A 9 4.32 -4.29 1.25
CA THR A 9 4.83 -4.19 2.63
C THR A 9 4.14 -5.18 3.56
N GLN A 10 2.83 -5.39 3.40
CA GLN A 10 2.07 -6.39 4.16
C GLN A 10 2.48 -7.82 3.79
N GLY A 11 2.80 -8.07 2.51
CA GLY A 11 3.39 -9.32 2.04
C GLY A 11 4.77 -9.59 2.64
N GLN A 12 5.65 -8.58 2.68
CA GLN A 12 6.99 -8.67 3.26
C GLN A 12 6.97 -8.90 4.78
N LEU A 13 6.09 -8.23 5.51
CA LEU A 13 5.91 -8.45 6.94
C LEU A 13 5.39 -9.86 7.23
N ARG A 14 4.49 -10.38 6.39
CA ARG A 14 4.03 -11.77 6.49
C ARG A 14 5.14 -12.79 6.23
N THR A 15 5.99 -12.57 5.24
CA THR A 15 7.12 -13.46 4.95
C THR A 15 8.21 -13.39 6.03
N LEU A 16 8.46 -12.20 6.60
CA LEU A 16 9.41 -12.03 7.69
C LEU A 16 8.93 -12.70 8.97
N ASN A 17 7.67 -12.46 9.36
CA ASN A 17 7.06 -13.10 10.53
C ASN A 17 7.02 -14.63 10.35
N PHE A 18 6.70 -15.10 9.14
CA PHE A 18 6.77 -16.51 8.79
C PHE A 18 8.19 -17.08 8.98
N GLY A 19 9.23 -16.41 8.49
CA GLY A 19 10.63 -16.85 8.64
C GLY A 19 11.05 -16.95 10.10
N ILE A 20 10.66 -15.98 10.93
CA ILE A 20 10.99 -15.95 12.36
C ILE A 20 10.27 -17.08 13.12
N VAL A 21 8.96 -17.23 12.93
CA VAL A 21 8.16 -18.25 13.62
C VAL A 21 8.57 -19.66 13.20
N SER A 22 8.68 -19.90 11.89
CA SER A 22 9.09 -21.21 11.38
C SER A 22 10.55 -21.56 11.76
N GLY A 23 11.43 -20.56 11.79
CA GLY A 23 12.82 -20.71 12.23
C GLY A 23 12.94 -21.08 13.70
N ALA A 24 12.20 -20.41 14.58
CA ALA A 24 12.19 -20.73 16.01
C ALA A 24 11.61 -22.12 16.31
N ILE A 25 10.51 -22.52 15.66
CA ILE A 25 9.95 -23.88 15.80
C ILE A 25 10.94 -24.94 15.32
N SER A 26 11.59 -24.68 14.18
CA SER A 26 12.60 -25.59 13.61
C SER A 26 13.82 -25.72 14.51
N ALA A 27 14.29 -24.62 15.09
CA ALA A 27 15.44 -24.62 16.00
C ALA A 27 15.17 -25.44 17.27
N VAL A 28 14.03 -25.20 17.92
CA VAL A 28 13.62 -25.97 19.11
C VAL A 28 13.39 -27.43 18.75
N GLY A 29 12.71 -27.71 17.62
CA GLY A 29 12.50 -29.07 17.14
C GLY A 29 13.80 -29.82 16.84
N ALA A 30 14.78 -29.17 16.20
CA ALA A 30 16.08 -29.75 15.92
C ALA A 30 16.88 -30.02 17.20
N LEU A 31 16.80 -29.13 18.20
CA LEU A 31 17.44 -29.32 19.50
C LEU A 31 16.82 -30.51 20.26
N LEU A 32 15.50 -30.65 20.23
CA LEU A 32 14.79 -31.80 20.81
C LEU A 32 15.17 -33.11 20.12
N VAL A 33 15.28 -33.11 18.79
CA VAL A 33 15.76 -34.27 18.03
C VAL A 33 17.18 -34.64 18.45
N ALA A 34 18.09 -33.66 18.52
CA ALA A 34 19.48 -33.90 18.89
C ALA A 34 19.64 -34.38 20.34
N GLY A 35 18.76 -33.95 21.25
CA GLY A 35 18.83 -34.30 22.67
C GLY A 35 18.17 -35.62 23.06
N ASP A 36 17.09 -36.01 22.38
CA ASP A 36 16.22 -37.12 22.81
C ASP A 36 16.24 -38.32 21.84
N ALA A 37 16.77 -38.16 20.60
CA ALA A 37 16.94 -39.28 19.67
C ALA A 37 18.16 -40.15 20.02
N ARG A 38 17.93 -41.45 20.26
CA ARG A 38 19.00 -42.44 20.50
C ARG A 38 19.24 -43.33 19.29
N THR A 39 18.24 -43.47 18.44
CA THR A 39 18.27 -44.24 17.20
C THR A 39 17.81 -43.39 16.02
N TRP A 40 18.13 -43.86 14.81
CA TRP A 40 17.66 -43.21 13.58
C TRP A 40 16.13 -43.26 13.42
N TRP A 41 15.46 -44.25 14.03
CA TRP A 41 14.00 -44.34 14.08
C TRP A 41 13.38 -43.22 14.94
N ASP A 42 14.00 -42.88 16.07
CA ASP A 42 13.57 -41.76 16.92
C ASP A 42 13.65 -40.44 16.16
N ALA A 43 14.77 -40.21 15.48
CA ALA A 43 14.99 -39.03 14.64
C ALA A 43 13.98 -38.94 13.48
N LEU A 44 13.66 -40.08 12.85
CA LEU A 44 12.68 -40.13 11.76
C LEU A 44 11.26 -39.79 12.27
N LEU A 45 10.85 -40.38 13.40
CA LEU A 45 9.55 -40.10 14.01
C LEU A 45 9.41 -38.62 14.38
N MET A 46 10.44 -38.06 15.02
CA MET A 46 10.46 -36.64 15.39
C MET A 46 10.50 -35.71 14.18
N GLY A 47 11.23 -36.09 13.13
CA GLY A 47 11.26 -35.37 11.86
C GLY A 47 9.85 -35.26 11.25
N VAL A 48 9.07 -36.34 11.28
CA VAL A 48 7.67 -36.35 10.83
C VAL A 48 6.81 -35.42 11.69
N GLY A 49 6.96 -35.45 13.01
CA GLY A 49 6.25 -34.55 13.93
C GLY A 49 6.58 -33.08 13.69
N LEU A 50 7.86 -32.75 13.52
CA LEU A 50 8.35 -31.40 13.24
C LEU A 50 7.87 -30.90 11.88
N ALA A 51 8.00 -31.70 10.82
CA ALA A 51 7.55 -31.34 9.48
C ALA A 51 6.03 -31.08 9.45
N THR A 52 5.24 -31.90 10.15
CA THR A 52 3.79 -31.71 10.27
C THR A 52 3.47 -30.41 11.02
N THR A 53 4.17 -30.14 12.12
CA THR A 53 3.99 -28.91 12.90
C THR A 53 4.29 -27.67 12.06
N LEU A 54 5.41 -27.67 11.33
CA LEU A 54 5.79 -26.59 10.41
C LEU A 54 4.78 -26.41 9.28
N LEU A 55 4.22 -27.50 8.74
CA LEU A 55 3.19 -27.44 7.70
C LEU A 55 1.89 -26.80 8.22
N VAL A 56 1.44 -27.20 9.43
CA VAL A 56 0.25 -26.61 10.06
C VAL A 56 0.47 -25.12 10.32
N VAL A 57 1.61 -24.74 10.89
CA VAL A 57 1.95 -23.34 11.18
C VAL A 57 2.06 -22.52 9.90
N ASN A 58 2.68 -23.06 8.84
CA ASN A 58 2.74 -22.41 7.53
C ASN A 58 1.36 -22.18 6.91
N ARG A 59 0.44 -23.13 7.09
CA ARG A 59 -0.92 -22.99 6.54
C ARG A 59 -1.82 -22.12 7.40
N TRP A 60 -1.53 -22.02 8.70
CA TRP A 60 -2.13 -21.08 9.62
C TRP A 60 -1.82 -19.63 9.21
N THR A 61 -0.54 -19.31 8.96
CA THR A 61 -0.14 -17.94 8.53
C THR A 61 -0.73 -17.53 7.17
N VAL A 62 -1.00 -18.48 6.28
CA VAL A 62 -1.61 -18.23 4.95
C VAL A 62 -3.14 -18.33 4.97
N SER A 63 -3.79 -18.35 6.14
CA SER A 63 -5.26 -18.40 6.30
C SER A 63 -5.97 -19.59 5.64
N ARG A 64 -5.24 -20.66 5.27
CA ARG A 64 -5.78 -21.93 4.74
C ARG A 64 -5.88 -23.02 5.83
N PHE A 65 -6.15 -22.58 7.05
CA PHE A 65 -6.05 -23.35 8.28
C PHE A 65 -7.03 -24.53 8.35
N SER A 66 -8.30 -24.33 7.98
CA SER A 66 -9.39 -25.28 8.23
C SER A 66 -9.17 -26.69 7.63
N ARG A 67 -8.36 -26.85 6.57
CA ARG A 67 -8.16 -28.16 5.92
C ARG A 67 -7.00 -28.98 6.47
N VAL A 68 -6.06 -28.37 7.20
CA VAL A 68 -4.81 -29.03 7.59
C VAL A 68 -4.68 -29.31 9.08
N VAL A 69 -5.53 -28.73 9.90
CA VAL A 69 -5.39 -28.74 11.36
C VAL A 69 -5.85 -30.05 11.96
N LEU A 70 -6.99 -30.55 11.50
CA LEU A 70 -7.48 -31.85 11.91
C LEU A 70 -6.52 -32.99 11.51
N PRO A 71 -6.07 -33.10 10.24
CA PRO A 71 -5.08 -34.13 9.89
C PRO A 71 -3.73 -33.89 10.58
N GLY A 72 -3.31 -32.64 10.75
CA GLY A 72 -2.09 -32.30 11.49
C GLY A 72 -2.14 -32.74 12.95
N LEU A 73 -3.27 -32.50 13.63
CA LEU A 73 -3.51 -32.91 15.02
C LEU A 73 -3.52 -34.42 15.16
N ILE A 74 -4.13 -35.14 14.21
CA ILE A 74 -4.14 -36.61 14.19
C ILE A 74 -2.71 -37.14 14.02
N VAL A 75 -1.95 -36.60 13.07
CA VAL A 75 -0.57 -37.04 12.83
C VAL A 75 0.32 -36.76 14.04
N THR A 76 0.26 -35.57 14.64
CA THR A 76 1.07 -35.26 15.83
C THR A 76 0.62 -36.05 17.06
N ALA A 77 -0.67 -36.37 17.20
CA ALA A 77 -1.18 -37.27 18.24
C ALA A 77 -0.62 -38.70 18.07
N ILE A 78 -0.61 -39.24 16.85
CA ILE A 78 -0.03 -40.56 16.55
C ILE A 78 1.47 -40.55 16.83
N VAL A 79 2.18 -39.52 16.36
CA VAL A 79 3.62 -39.35 16.61
C VAL A 79 3.92 -39.31 18.10
N TRP A 80 3.09 -38.64 18.90
CA TRP A 80 3.26 -38.62 20.35
C TRP A 80 3.01 -39.99 21.00
N VAL A 81 1.91 -40.66 20.64
CA VAL A 81 1.58 -42.00 21.15
C VAL A 81 2.68 -43.01 20.83
N VAL A 82 3.15 -43.04 19.58
CA VAL A 82 4.23 -43.94 19.14
C VAL A 82 5.53 -43.60 19.86
N GLY A 83 5.85 -42.31 19.98
CA GLY A 83 7.05 -41.86 20.70
C GLY A 83 7.07 -42.32 22.14
N VAL A 84 5.97 -42.10 22.87
CA VAL A 84 5.86 -42.44 24.30
C VAL A 84 5.79 -43.96 24.52
N LEU A 85 4.96 -44.67 23.75
CA LEU A 85 4.67 -46.09 24.02
C LEU A 85 5.70 -47.04 23.40
N ALA A 86 6.16 -46.76 22.17
CA ALA A 86 7.03 -47.68 21.44
C ALA A 86 8.52 -47.32 21.55
N LEU A 87 8.86 -46.03 21.58
CA LEU A 87 10.26 -45.57 21.52
C LEU A 87 10.81 -45.05 22.85
N ASN A 88 9.96 -44.87 23.88
CA ASN A 88 10.33 -44.26 25.17
C ASN A 88 10.87 -42.83 25.06
N VAL A 89 10.36 -42.05 24.09
CA VAL A 89 10.83 -40.70 23.81
C VAL A 89 9.74 -39.67 24.12
N SER A 90 10.11 -38.57 24.78
CA SER A 90 9.16 -37.60 25.35
C SER A 90 8.98 -36.35 24.48
N ALA A 91 10.02 -35.97 23.73
CA ALA A 91 10.03 -34.82 22.83
C ALA A 91 8.94 -34.80 21.73
N PRO A 92 8.36 -35.93 21.25
CA PRO A 92 7.22 -35.91 20.32
C PRO A 92 5.97 -35.16 20.83
N SER A 93 5.86 -34.95 22.15
CA SER A 93 4.80 -34.12 22.77
C SER A 93 4.81 -32.66 22.32
N TYR A 94 5.97 -32.13 21.91
CA TYR A 94 6.15 -30.74 21.48
C TYR A 94 5.28 -30.37 20.26
N GLY A 95 5.32 -31.20 19.21
CA GLY A 95 4.56 -30.95 17.98
C GLY A 95 3.05 -31.06 18.22
N PHE A 96 2.63 -32.00 19.08
CA PHE A 96 1.23 -32.11 19.49
C PHE A 96 0.78 -30.89 20.28
N ALA A 97 1.56 -30.43 21.26
CA ALA A 97 1.22 -29.26 22.08
C ALA A 97 1.03 -27.98 21.25
N ILE A 98 1.90 -27.72 20.27
CA ILE A 98 1.77 -26.57 19.37
C ILE A 98 0.49 -26.69 18.53
N VAL A 99 0.30 -27.80 17.81
CA VAL A 99 -0.87 -27.97 16.92
C VAL A 99 -2.18 -27.95 17.69
N ALA A 100 -2.21 -28.56 18.88
CA ALA A 100 -3.36 -28.59 19.78
C ALA A 100 -3.70 -27.19 20.33
N THR A 101 -2.69 -26.39 20.67
CA THR A 101 -2.88 -25.00 21.13
C THR A 101 -3.45 -24.13 20.02
N ILE A 102 -2.90 -24.22 18.81
CA ILE A 102 -3.41 -23.48 17.64
C ILE A 102 -4.86 -23.90 17.35
N ALA A 103 -5.17 -25.21 17.40
CA ALA A 103 -6.55 -25.70 17.23
C ALA A 103 -7.51 -25.14 18.30
N ALA A 104 -7.07 -24.97 19.55
CA ALA A 104 -7.89 -24.42 20.63
C ALA A 104 -8.19 -22.91 20.45
N PHE A 105 -7.25 -22.14 19.89
CA PHE A 105 -7.46 -20.71 19.63
C PHE A 105 -8.39 -20.45 18.43
N GLU A 106 -8.33 -21.28 17.41
CA GLU A 106 -9.06 -21.08 16.15
C GLU A 106 -10.51 -21.62 16.16
N LEU A 107 -10.89 -22.44 17.14
CA LEU A 107 -12.27 -22.90 17.34
C LEU A 107 -12.93 -22.26 18.57
N PRO A 108 -13.23 -20.94 18.56
CA PRO A 108 -13.73 -20.22 19.74
C PRO A 108 -15.07 -20.77 20.25
N ARG A 109 -15.95 -21.26 19.36
CA ARG A 109 -17.24 -21.85 19.72
C ARG A 109 -17.14 -23.17 20.49
N HIS A 110 -16.07 -23.95 20.27
CA HIS A 110 -15.87 -25.26 20.90
C HIS A 110 -14.61 -25.31 21.77
N ARG A 111 -14.00 -24.15 22.08
CA ARG A 111 -12.70 -24.04 22.76
C ARG A 111 -12.62 -24.87 24.04
N ARG A 112 -13.63 -24.81 24.90
CA ARG A 112 -13.66 -25.59 26.15
C ARG A 112 -13.69 -27.10 25.90
N ALA A 113 -14.46 -27.55 24.90
CA ALA A 113 -14.54 -28.96 24.54
C ALA A 113 -13.23 -29.45 23.89
N VAL A 114 -12.60 -28.63 23.06
CA VAL A 114 -11.29 -28.92 22.45
C VAL A 114 -10.20 -29.03 23.51
N ILE A 115 -10.13 -28.06 24.44
CA ILE A 115 -9.18 -28.10 25.56
C ILE A 115 -9.41 -29.33 26.44
N ALA A 116 -10.66 -29.63 26.79
CA ALA A 116 -11.00 -30.81 27.57
C ALA A 116 -10.62 -32.11 26.85
N GLY A 117 -10.85 -32.19 25.54
CA GLY A 117 -10.46 -33.33 24.71
C GLY A 117 -8.94 -33.53 24.64
N ILE A 118 -8.18 -32.45 24.45
CA ILE A 118 -6.71 -32.48 24.45
C ILE A 118 -6.17 -32.92 25.82
N ALA A 119 -6.72 -32.38 26.91
CA ALA A 119 -6.32 -32.75 28.27
C ALA A 119 -6.66 -34.22 28.57
N ALA A 120 -7.85 -34.68 28.20
CA ALA A 120 -8.26 -36.07 28.36
C ALA A 120 -7.35 -37.01 27.56
N PHE A 121 -7.04 -36.67 26.31
CA PHE A 121 -6.11 -37.43 25.48
C PHE A 121 -4.72 -37.51 26.12
N ALA A 122 -4.19 -36.39 26.60
CA ALA A 122 -2.90 -36.36 27.29
C ALA A 122 -2.87 -37.26 28.52
N VAL A 123 -3.93 -37.19 29.36
CA VAL A 123 -4.08 -38.06 30.53
C VAL A 123 -4.12 -39.53 30.12
N VAL A 124 -4.85 -39.89 29.05
CA VAL A 124 -4.93 -41.27 28.57
C VAL A 124 -3.57 -41.78 28.07
N VAL A 125 -2.81 -40.99 27.32
CA VAL A 125 -1.47 -41.36 26.84
C VAL A 125 -0.53 -41.61 28.01
N LEU A 126 -0.50 -40.68 28.98
CA LEU A 126 0.34 -40.80 30.17
C LEU A 126 -0.10 -41.99 31.04
N ALA A 127 -1.41 -42.18 31.28
CA ALA A 127 -1.92 -43.29 32.07
C ALA A 127 -1.63 -44.65 31.41
N THR A 128 -1.74 -44.74 30.08
CA THR A 128 -1.38 -45.94 29.32
C THR A 128 0.11 -46.25 29.51
N LYS A 129 0.96 -45.21 29.52
CA LYS A 129 2.39 -45.39 29.81
C LYS A 129 2.62 -45.97 31.21
N LEU A 130 1.89 -45.49 32.23
CA LEU A 130 1.96 -46.05 33.59
C LEU A 130 1.64 -47.56 33.63
N VAL A 131 0.66 -48.01 32.83
CA VAL A 131 0.21 -49.41 32.80
C VAL A 131 1.19 -50.32 32.06
N VAL A 132 1.84 -49.82 31.00
CA VAL A 132 2.76 -50.57 30.15
C VAL A 132 4.16 -50.66 30.77
N ALA A 133 4.63 -49.61 31.45
CA ALA A 133 5.97 -49.51 32.03
C ALA A 133 6.13 -50.29 33.37
N ARG A 134 5.53 -51.48 33.50
CA ARG A 134 5.44 -52.26 34.76
C ARG A 134 6.78 -52.58 35.44
N GLU A 135 7.90 -52.36 34.77
CA GLU A 135 9.27 -52.64 35.24
C GLU A 135 10.08 -51.38 35.58
N ASP A 136 9.59 -50.19 35.23
CA ASP A 136 10.26 -48.92 35.54
C ASP A 136 9.90 -48.44 36.95
N GLY A 137 10.90 -48.01 37.72
CA GLY A 137 10.66 -47.43 39.04
C GLY A 137 9.78 -46.17 38.96
N VAL A 138 8.96 -45.94 40.00
CA VAL A 138 8.06 -44.77 40.11
C VAL A 138 8.78 -43.44 39.82
N ALA A 139 10.08 -43.35 40.14
CA ALA A 139 10.92 -42.18 39.86
C ALA A 139 11.14 -41.92 38.36
N ALA A 140 11.45 -42.94 37.55
CA ALA A 140 11.68 -42.79 36.11
C ALA A 140 10.40 -42.37 35.38
N LEU A 141 9.27 -42.88 35.85
CA LEU A 141 7.95 -42.55 35.34
C LEU A 141 7.54 -41.12 35.70
N ALA A 142 7.82 -40.68 36.92
CA ALA A 142 7.59 -39.31 37.36
C ALA A 142 8.45 -38.32 36.56
N GLU A 143 9.72 -38.64 36.32
CA GLU A 143 10.63 -37.85 35.49
C GLU A 143 10.11 -37.73 34.04
N PHE A 144 9.67 -38.83 33.45
CA PHE A 144 9.13 -38.83 32.08
C PHE A 144 7.86 -37.98 31.94
N VAL A 145 6.94 -38.11 32.89
CA VAL A 145 5.71 -37.30 32.95
C VAL A 145 6.05 -35.82 33.10
N PHE A 146 7.02 -35.51 33.98
CA PHE A 146 7.47 -34.15 34.22
C PHE A 146 8.09 -33.52 32.97
N ILE A 147 8.98 -34.23 32.27
CA ILE A 147 9.59 -33.74 31.02
C ILE A 147 8.51 -33.53 29.95
N SER A 148 7.59 -34.47 29.77
CA SER A 148 6.49 -34.34 28.80
C SER A 148 5.60 -33.12 29.09
N LEU A 149 5.32 -32.86 30.37
CA LEU A 149 4.53 -31.69 30.78
C LEU A 149 5.30 -30.38 30.55
N CYS A 150 6.58 -30.34 30.86
CA CYS A 150 7.45 -29.17 30.63
C CYS A 150 7.58 -28.84 29.14
N VAL A 151 7.80 -29.85 28.28
CA VAL A 151 7.87 -29.69 26.83
C VAL A 151 6.54 -29.19 26.25
N ALA A 152 5.42 -29.74 26.72
CA ALA A 152 4.09 -29.27 26.32
C ALA A 152 3.82 -27.82 26.78
N ALA A 153 4.16 -27.49 28.02
CA ALA A 153 4.02 -26.14 28.56
C ALA A 153 4.86 -25.12 27.78
N ALA A 154 6.10 -25.46 27.43
CA ALA A 154 6.96 -24.63 26.59
C ALA A 154 6.33 -24.38 25.21
N GLY A 155 5.78 -25.42 24.57
CA GLY A 155 5.04 -25.29 23.30
C GLY A 155 3.82 -24.37 23.39
N ILE A 156 3.07 -24.43 24.49
CA ILE A 156 1.92 -23.56 24.76
C ILE A 156 2.36 -22.09 24.91
N VAL A 157 3.34 -21.83 25.77
CA VAL A 157 3.86 -20.46 26.01
C VAL A 157 4.42 -19.87 24.72
N PHE A 158 5.18 -20.66 23.98
CA PHE A 158 5.74 -20.25 22.70
C PHE A 158 4.64 -19.90 21.68
N THR A 159 3.59 -20.70 21.60
CA THR A 159 2.42 -20.41 20.74
C THR A 159 1.72 -19.13 21.18
N MET A 160 1.51 -18.92 22.49
CA MET A 160 0.89 -17.69 23.01
C MET A 160 1.71 -16.43 22.68
N LEU A 161 3.04 -16.51 22.78
CA LEU A 161 3.93 -15.41 22.43
C LEU A 161 3.79 -15.05 20.94
N ILE A 162 3.75 -16.05 20.07
CA ILE A 162 3.55 -15.84 18.62
C ILE A 162 2.21 -15.15 18.35
N TYR A 163 1.12 -15.59 19.00
CA TYR A 163 -0.18 -14.94 18.88
C TYR A 163 -0.14 -13.48 19.33
N ALA A 164 0.46 -13.20 20.48
CA ALA A 164 0.58 -11.83 21.01
C ALA A 164 1.38 -10.92 20.07
N VAL A 165 2.49 -11.41 19.53
CA VAL A 165 3.31 -10.65 18.55
C VAL A 165 2.53 -10.41 17.26
N HIS A 166 1.80 -11.41 16.75
CA HIS A 166 0.98 -11.25 15.55
C HIS A 166 -0.10 -10.17 15.76
N ASP A 167 -0.83 -10.23 16.88
CA ASP A 167 -1.90 -9.29 17.21
C ASP A 167 -1.37 -7.86 17.33
N LEU A 168 -0.24 -7.68 18.01
CA LEU A 168 0.44 -6.39 18.14
C LEU A 168 0.88 -5.82 16.78
N ILE A 169 1.43 -6.66 15.89
CA ILE A 169 1.84 -6.22 14.54
C ILE A 169 0.61 -5.79 13.73
N THR A 170 -0.51 -6.51 13.82
CA THR A 170 -1.74 -6.13 13.14
C THR A 170 -2.30 -4.82 13.68
N GLU A 171 -2.33 -4.64 15.00
CA GLU A 171 -2.79 -3.41 15.65
C GLU A 171 -1.92 -2.20 15.28
N LEU A 172 -0.59 -2.37 15.26
CA LEU A 172 0.35 -1.34 14.81
C LEU A 172 0.11 -0.96 13.34
N GLY A 173 -0.17 -1.94 12.48
CA GLY A 173 -0.50 -1.71 11.08
C GLY A 173 -1.79 -0.90 10.91
N GLU A 174 -2.83 -1.24 11.66
CA GLU A 174 -4.08 -0.49 11.66
C GLU A 174 -3.92 0.94 12.21
N SER A 175 -3.17 1.09 13.30
CA SER A 175 -2.91 2.40 13.91
C SER A 175 -2.18 3.33 12.93
N ARG A 176 -1.12 2.85 12.27
CA ARG A 176 -0.42 3.62 11.24
C ARG A 176 -1.32 4.01 10.07
N ARG A 177 -2.26 3.12 9.67
CA ARG A 177 -3.23 3.45 8.62
C ARG A 177 -4.16 4.58 9.06
N ARG A 178 -4.68 4.51 10.29
CA ARG A 178 -5.53 5.55 10.88
C ARG A 178 -4.78 6.88 11.02
N GLU A 179 -3.52 6.85 11.43
CA GLU A 179 -2.66 8.05 11.49
C GLU A 179 -2.47 8.70 10.12
N ALA A 180 -2.22 7.90 9.08
CA ALA A 180 -2.08 8.37 7.70
C ALA A 180 -3.38 8.98 7.18
N GLU A 181 -4.53 8.32 7.42
CA GLU A 181 -5.85 8.85 7.08
C GLU A 181 -6.14 10.17 7.80
N HIS A 182 -5.82 10.27 9.09
CA HIS A 182 -5.97 11.50 9.87
C HIS A 182 -5.04 12.61 9.40
N ALA A 183 -3.81 12.30 9.01
CA ALA A 183 -2.88 13.29 8.47
C ALA A 183 -3.42 13.93 7.16
N VAL A 184 -3.99 13.11 6.27
CA VAL A 184 -4.62 13.60 5.02
C VAL A 184 -5.82 14.50 5.34
N ILE A 185 -6.67 14.13 6.29
CA ILE A 185 -7.84 14.95 6.66
C ILE A 185 -7.39 16.28 7.28
N ARG A 186 -6.41 16.26 8.19
CA ARG A 186 -5.86 17.50 8.78
C ARG A 186 -5.32 18.43 7.71
N GLU A 187 -4.60 17.89 6.73
CA GLU A 187 -4.04 18.68 5.65
C GLU A 187 -5.14 19.27 4.74
N ARG A 188 -6.21 18.52 4.46
CA ARG A 188 -7.38 19.05 3.75
C ARG A 188 -8.10 20.15 4.52
N MET A 189 -8.24 20.00 5.84
CA MET A 189 -8.86 21.02 6.70
C MET A 189 -8.01 22.29 6.76
N ARG A 190 -6.70 22.16 6.91
CA ARG A 190 -5.75 23.27 6.86
C ARG A 190 -5.88 24.04 5.54
N PHE A 191 -5.86 23.32 4.40
CA PHE A 191 -6.04 23.91 3.09
C PHE A 191 -7.39 24.62 2.91
N ALA A 192 -8.49 24.01 3.40
CA ALA A 192 -9.80 24.64 3.37
C ALA A 192 -9.83 25.94 4.20
N GLY A 193 -9.12 25.97 5.33
CA GLY A 193 -8.89 27.18 6.12
C GLY A 193 -8.11 28.25 5.34
N ASP A 194 -6.94 27.89 4.81
CA ASP A 194 -6.09 28.81 4.03
C ASP A 194 -6.85 29.39 2.82
N LEU A 195 -7.66 28.56 2.14
CA LEU A 195 -8.53 28.99 1.04
C LEU A 195 -9.64 29.95 1.52
N HIS A 196 -10.28 29.64 2.65
CA HIS A 196 -11.32 30.48 3.23
C HIS A 196 -10.79 31.84 3.65
N ASP A 197 -9.57 31.91 4.18
CA ASP A 197 -8.96 33.17 4.63
C ASP A 197 -8.60 34.07 3.44
N ILE A 198 -7.97 33.50 2.39
CA ILE A 198 -7.63 34.23 1.16
C ILE A 198 -8.90 34.76 0.48
N GLN A 199 -9.94 33.92 0.34
CA GLN A 199 -11.17 34.34 -0.31
C GLN A 199 -11.99 35.29 0.56
N GLY A 200 -12.17 34.96 1.84
CA GLY A 200 -13.04 35.67 2.77
C GLY A 200 -12.61 37.12 3.00
N HIS A 201 -11.30 37.35 3.19
CA HIS A 201 -10.78 38.70 3.39
C HIS A 201 -10.96 39.56 2.14
N THR A 202 -10.55 39.06 0.97
CA THR A 202 -10.65 39.80 -0.29
C THR A 202 -12.10 40.07 -0.69
N LEU A 203 -13.01 39.10 -0.56
CA LEU A 203 -14.43 39.31 -0.82
C LEU A 203 -15.04 40.40 0.07
N HIS A 204 -14.58 40.53 1.32
CA HIS A 204 -15.03 41.60 2.21
C HIS A 204 -14.56 42.99 1.74
N VAL A 205 -13.30 43.09 1.31
CA VAL A 205 -12.73 44.33 0.76
C VAL A 205 -13.41 44.71 -0.56
N VAL A 206 -13.61 43.75 -1.47
CA VAL A 206 -14.34 43.94 -2.72
C VAL A 206 -15.76 44.44 -2.46
N LYS A 207 -16.49 43.85 -1.50
CA LYS A 207 -17.84 44.29 -1.13
C LYS A 207 -17.86 45.75 -0.66
N LEU A 208 -16.88 46.15 0.17
CA LEU A 208 -16.79 47.51 0.69
C LEU A 208 -16.46 48.52 -0.41
N LYS A 209 -15.50 48.22 -1.28
CA LYS A 209 -15.15 49.07 -2.44
C LYS A 209 -16.29 49.18 -3.44
N LEU A 210 -17.03 48.10 -3.70
CA LEU A 210 -18.25 48.15 -4.54
C LEU A 210 -19.32 49.08 -3.95
N ALA A 211 -19.48 49.08 -2.63
CA ALA A 211 -20.41 49.99 -1.96
C ALA A 211 -19.97 51.46 -2.09
N LEU A 212 -18.66 51.73 -2.04
CA LEU A 212 -18.08 53.05 -2.25
C LEU A 212 -18.21 53.52 -3.70
N ALA A 213 -17.79 52.71 -4.67
CA ALA A 213 -17.93 52.99 -6.10
C ALA A 213 -19.39 53.32 -6.47
N ARG A 214 -20.36 52.54 -5.95
CA ARG A 214 -21.79 52.79 -6.17
C ARG A 214 -22.26 54.14 -5.64
N LYS A 215 -21.66 54.65 -4.54
CA LYS A 215 -21.97 55.97 -3.98
C LYS A 215 -21.32 57.09 -4.80
N LEU A 216 -20.15 56.83 -5.38
CA LEU A 216 -19.37 57.80 -6.17
C LEU A 216 -19.87 57.96 -7.60
N VAL A 217 -20.48 56.94 -8.22
CA VAL A 217 -20.96 56.96 -9.63
C VAL A 217 -21.77 58.20 -10.03
N ARG A 218 -22.48 58.86 -9.09
CA ARG A 218 -23.28 60.08 -9.37
C ARG A 218 -22.65 61.38 -8.88
N VAL A 219 -21.54 61.30 -8.14
CA VAL A 219 -20.91 62.44 -7.45
C VAL A 219 -19.51 62.70 -8.02
N ASP A 220 -18.75 61.65 -8.26
CA ASP A 220 -17.36 61.67 -8.71
C ASP A 220 -17.10 60.40 -9.53
N THR A 221 -17.35 60.50 -10.84
CA THR A 221 -17.28 59.36 -11.76
C THR A 221 -15.85 58.86 -11.94
N GLU A 222 -14.86 59.76 -11.94
CA GLU A 222 -13.44 59.40 -12.07
C GLU A 222 -12.99 58.53 -10.90
N ARG A 223 -13.27 58.94 -9.66
CA ARG A 223 -12.96 58.11 -8.48
C ARG A 223 -13.75 56.80 -8.45
N ALA A 224 -14.96 56.77 -9.02
CA ALA A 224 -15.72 55.52 -9.13
C ALA A 224 -15.07 54.53 -10.11
N GLU A 225 -14.50 55.02 -11.22
CA GLU A 225 -13.74 54.20 -12.17
C GLU A 225 -12.45 53.66 -11.55
N ASP A 226 -11.72 54.48 -10.79
CA ASP A 226 -10.51 54.05 -10.06
C ASP A 226 -10.81 52.90 -9.08
N GLU A 227 -11.88 53.04 -8.27
CA GLU A 227 -12.30 51.98 -7.33
C GLU A 227 -12.71 50.68 -8.05
N LEU A 228 -13.36 50.78 -9.21
CA LEU A 228 -13.71 49.61 -10.03
C LEU A 228 -12.47 48.93 -10.63
N GLN A 229 -11.47 49.71 -11.05
CA GLN A 229 -10.21 49.18 -11.57
C GLN A 229 -9.40 48.48 -10.49
N GLU A 230 -9.35 49.03 -9.27
CA GLU A 230 -8.73 48.39 -8.12
C GLU A 230 -9.44 47.07 -7.75
N ILE A 231 -10.78 47.04 -7.78
CA ILE A 231 -11.54 45.79 -7.58
C ILE A 231 -11.15 44.75 -8.64
N HIS A 232 -11.05 45.14 -9.91
CA HIS A 232 -10.68 44.23 -10.99
C HIS A 232 -9.29 43.61 -10.77
N THR A 233 -8.30 44.43 -10.40
CA THR A 233 -6.94 43.98 -10.07
C THR A 233 -6.95 43.03 -8.86
N LEU A 234 -7.63 43.42 -7.78
CA LEU A 234 -7.69 42.65 -6.53
C LEU A 234 -8.35 41.27 -6.73
N VAL A 235 -9.41 41.21 -7.53
CA VAL A 235 -10.05 39.94 -7.92
C VAL A 235 -9.11 39.09 -8.78
N GLY A 236 -8.41 39.70 -9.74
CA GLY A 236 -7.42 39.02 -10.57
C GLY A 236 -6.28 38.37 -9.76
N GLU A 237 -5.71 39.13 -8.81
CA GLU A 237 -4.66 38.66 -7.90
C GLU A 237 -5.14 37.52 -7.00
N THR A 238 -6.36 37.63 -6.45
CA THR A 238 -6.94 36.58 -5.59
C THR A 238 -7.20 35.29 -6.35
N ILE A 239 -7.62 35.38 -7.62
CA ILE A 239 -7.76 34.21 -8.51
C ILE A 239 -6.39 33.57 -8.76
N ALA A 240 -5.33 34.37 -8.97
CA ALA A 240 -3.99 33.86 -9.18
C ALA A 240 -3.43 33.17 -7.93
N GLN A 241 -3.55 33.78 -6.75
CA GLN A 241 -3.13 33.22 -5.47
C GLN A 241 -3.89 31.92 -5.12
N THR A 242 -5.21 31.90 -5.35
CA THR A 242 -6.04 30.70 -5.17
C THR A 242 -5.58 29.56 -6.09
N LYS A 243 -5.25 29.87 -7.34
CA LYS A 243 -4.71 28.89 -8.29
C LYS A 243 -3.36 28.37 -7.83
N GLU A 244 -2.44 29.26 -7.45
CA GLU A 244 -1.09 28.89 -6.98
C GLU A 244 -1.14 27.97 -5.75
N LEU A 245 -1.98 28.30 -4.75
CA LEU A 245 -2.20 27.46 -3.58
C LEU A 245 -2.81 26.09 -3.95
N ALA A 246 -3.74 26.06 -4.91
CA ALA A 246 -4.32 24.81 -5.41
C ALA A 246 -3.32 23.97 -6.25
N TYR A 247 -2.35 24.61 -6.91
CA TYR A 247 -1.29 23.94 -7.67
C TYR A 247 -0.24 23.31 -6.74
N ALA A 248 0.09 23.95 -5.61
CA ALA A 248 1.06 23.43 -4.63
C ALA A 248 0.68 22.06 -4.03
N GLN A 249 -0.61 21.70 -4.01
CA GLN A 249 -1.09 20.42 -3.45
C GLN A 249 -1.21 19.29 -4.50
N ARG A 250 -1.18 19.59 -5.80
CA ARG A 250 -1.44 18.59 -6.86
C ARG A 250 -0.16 17.95 -7.36
N ARG A 251 0.31 16.95 -6.63
CA ARG A 251 1.19 15.86 -7.14
C ARG A 251 0.63 15.10 -8.38
N LEU A 252 -0.45 15.57 -9.00
CA LEU A 252 -1.17 15.01 -10.16
C LEU A 252 -1.47 16.09 -11.21
N ASN A 253 -0.52 16.98 -11.47
CA ASN A 253 -0.67 18.13 -12.39
C ASN A 253 -1.27 17.70 -13.74
N LEU A 254 -0.76 16.61 -14.34
CA LEU A 254 -1.27 16.10 -15.62
C LEU A 254 -2.74 15.66 -15.61
N SER A 255 -3.22 14.97 -14.56
CA SER A 255 -4.61 14.50 -14.52
C SER A 255 -5.60 15.67 -14.40
N ALA A 256 -5.22 16.69 -13.62
CA ALA A 256 -6.01 17.91 -13.48
C ALA A 256 -6.02 18.74 -14.77
N GLU A 257 -4.87 18.92 -15.40
CA GLU A 257 -4.76 19.65 -16.67
C GLU A 257 -5.48 18.90 -17.80
N LEU A 258 -5.58 17.58 -17.76
CA LEU A 258 -6.36 16.78 -18.71
C LEU A 258 -7.86 17.02 -18.61
N GLU A 259 -8.42 17.03 -17.40
CA GLU A 259 -9.83 17.37 -17.19
C GLU A 259 -10.11 18.83 -17.59
N ASN A 260 -9.19 19.74 -17.26
CA ASN A 260 -9.30 21.15 -17.65
C ASN A 260 -9.29 21.32 -19.18
N ALA A 261 -8.33 20.71 -19.87
CA ALA A 261 -8.23 20.74 -21.32
C ALA A 261 -9.48 20.16 -21.98
N LYS A 262 -10.00 19.03 -21.47
CA LYS A 262 -11.25 18.44 -21.93
C LYS A 262 -12.41 19.42 -21.83
N ASN A 263 -12.62 20.04 -20.67
CA ASN A 263 -13.69 21.01 -20.46
C ASN A 263 -13.57 22.21 -21.40
N LEU A 264 -12.36 22.72 -21.62
CA LEU A 264 -12.11 23.86 -22.51
C LEU A 264 -12.40 23.53 -23.97
N PHE A 265 -12.00 22.35 -24.44
CA PHE A 265 -12.30 21.89 -25.80
C PHE A 265 -13.79 21.62 -26.00
N GLU A 266 -14.45 20.98 -25.03
CA GLU A 266 -15.90 20.73 -25.09
C GLU A 266 -16.69 22.04 -25.10
N ALA A 267 -16.30 23.03 -24.28
CA ALA A 267 -16.89 24.36 -24.30
C ALA A 267 -16.69 25.09 -25.63
N ALA A 268 -15.60 24.81 -26.35
CA ALA A 268 -15.34 25.30 -27.69
C ALA A 268 -16.03 24.47 -28.80
N GLY A 269 -16.82 23.45 -28.46
CA GLY A 269 -17.52 22.58 -29.41
C GLY A 269 -16.63 21.53 -30.09
N ILE A 270 -15.45 21.25 -29.54
CA ILE A 270 -14.46 20.31 -30.08
C ILE A 270 -14.62 18.95 -29.39
N ARG A 271 -14.70 17.88 -30.17
CA ARG A 271 -14.77 16.52 -29.62
C ARG A 271 -13.41 16.08 -29.11
N VAL A 272 -13.32 15.71 -27.83
CA VAL A 272 -12.08 15.21 -27.21
C VAL A 272 -12.14 13.71 -27.02
N ARG A 273 -11.06 13.03 -27.41
CA ARG A 273 -10.82 11.62 -27.07
C ARG A 273 -9.52 11.50 -26.28
N VAL A 274 -9.60 10.83 -25.13
CA VAL A 274 -8.44 10.56 -24.27
C VAL A 274 -8.20 9.06 -24.24
N ASP A 275 -7.04 8.63 -24.73
CA ASP A 275 -6.60 7.23 -24.69
C ASP A 275 -5.46 7.11 -23.65
N ARG A 276 -5.65 6.26 -22.63
CA ARG A 276 -4.67 6.03 -21.55
C ARG A 276 -4.06 4.64 -21.69
N GLU A 277 -2.84 4.57 -22.21
CA GLU A 277 -2.13 3.29 -22.40
C GLU A 277 -1.44 2.83 -21.12
N SER A 278 -0.97 3.76 -20.29
CA SER A 278 -0.35 3.49 -18.98
C SER A 278 -0.43 4.70 -18.04
N GLU A 279 -0.17 4.51 -16.74
CA GLU A 279 0.03 5.63 -15.81
C GLU A 279 1.37 6.32 -16.10
N VAL A 280 1.33 7.65 -16.26
CA VAL A 280 2.51 8.49 -16.49
C VAL A 280 3.33 8.58 -15.21
N ASP A 281 4.66 8.49 -15.32
CA ASP A 281 5.55 8.68 -14.17
C ASP A 281 5.32 10.04 -13.49
N SER A 282 5.25 10.01 -12.16
CA SER A 282 5.07 11.17 -11.30
C SER A 282 6.12 12.27 -11.52
N HIS A 283 7.34 11.90 -11.91
CA HIS A 283 8.41 12.84 -12.22
C HIS A 283 8.16 13.62 -13.53
N ALA A 284 7.49 12.99 -14.50
CA ALA A 284 7.16 13.58 -15.79
C ALA A 284 5.85 14.39 -15.77
N GLY A 285 4.97 14.17 -14.78
CA GLY A 285 3.61 14.70 -14.75
C GLY A 285 3.49 16.23 -14.73
N GLU A 286 4.47 16.96 -14.20
CA GLU A 286 4.44 18.43 -14.17
C GLU A 286 4.77 19.04 -15.53
N LEU A 287 5.91 18.65 -16.12
CA LEU A 287 6.34 19.10 -17.45
C LEU A 287 5.33 18.72 -18.53
N LEU A 288 4.79 17.49 -18.49
CA LEU A 288 3.77 17.05 -19.43
C LEU A 288 2.44 17.80 -19.24
N GLY A 289 2.09 18.18 -18.00
CA GLY A 289 0.95 19.05 -17.71
C GLY A 289 1.11 20.45 -18.32
N GLN A 290 2.32 21.02 -18.24
CA GLN A 290 2.63 22.31 -18.88
C GLN A 290 2.55 22.22 -20.41
N VAL A 291 3.08 21.14 -21.01
CA VAL A 291 2.95 20.87 -22.46
C VAL A 291 1.47 20.78 -22.85
N LEU A 292 0.66 20.02 -22.11
CA LEU A 292 -0.77 19.88 -22.37
C LEU A 292 -1.50 21.22 -22.33
N ARG A 293 -1.24 22.05 -21.31
CA ARG A 293 -1.86 23.36 -21.15
C ARG A 293 -1.50 24.30 -22.30
N GLU A 294 -0.22 24.35 -22.66
CA GLU A 294 0.27 25.19 -23.74
C GLU A 294 -0.27 24.73 -25.10
N THR A 295 -0.28 23.41 -25.37
CA THR A 295 -0.86 22.85 -26.60
C THR A 295 -2.37 23.11 -26.67
N THR A 296 -3.10 23.00 -25.55
CA THR A 296 -4.54 23.32 -25.47
C THR A 296 -4.79 24.78 -25.86
N THR A 297 -4.01 25.69 -25.28
CA THR A 297 -4.09 27.13 -25.60
C THR A 297 -3.81 27.38 -27.08
N ASN A 298 -2.79 26.73 -27.64
CA ASN A 298 -2.43 26.89 -29.05
C ASN A 298 -3.51 26.37 -29.99
N ILE A 299 -4.12 25.22 -29.70
CA ILE A 299 -5.23 24.68 -30.49
C ILE A 299 -6.42 25.64 -30.47
N LEU A 300 -6.83 26.11 -29.28
CA LEU A 300 -7.98 27.01 -29.13
C LEU A 300 -7.75 28.37 -29.81
N ARG A 301 -6.50 28.83 -29.88
CA ARG A 301 -6.16 30.15 -30.44
C ARG A 301 -5.90 30.12 -31.95
N HIS A 302 -5.30 29.05 -32.46
CA HIS A 302 -4.73 29.03 -33.80
C HIS A 302 -5.35 27.97 -34.73
N ALA A 303 -6.03 26.94 -34.20
CA ALA A 303 -6.64 25.88 -35.00
C ALA A 303 -8.16 26.05 -35.17
N GLN A 304 -8.71 25.45 -36.23
CA GLN A 304 -10.15 25.22 -36.41
C GLN A 304 -10.46 23.74 -36.22
N ALA A 305 -10.04 23.18 -35.07
CA ALA A 305 -10.19 21.76 -34.77
C ALA A 305 -11.66 21.38 -34.58
N ARG A 306 -12.04 20.20 -35.07
CA ARG A 306 -13.32 19.55 -34.74
C ARG A 306 -13.10 18.37 -33.79
N GLN A 307 -11.90 17.80 -33.81
CA GLN A 307 -11.52 16.69 -32.96
C GLN A 307 -10.09 16.84 -32.43
N VAL A 308 -9.93 16.55 -31.15
CA VAL A 308 -8.62 16.45 -30.47
C VAL A 308 -8.49 15.06 -29.88
N ARG A 309 -7.34 14.41 -30.09
CA ARG A 309 -6.96 13.15 -29.47
C ARG A 309 -5.76 13.38 -28.56
N ILE A 310 -5.87 12.93 -27.31
CA ILE A 310 -4.81 12.98 -26.32
C ILE A 310 -4.47 11.55 -25.93
N THR A 311 -3.23 11.14 -26.18
CA THR A 311 -2.72 9.81 -25.83
C THR A 311 -1.68 9.95 -24.72
N LEU A 312 -1.89 9.23 -23.62
CA LEU A 312 -0.97 9.15 -22.49
C LEU A 312 -0.25 7.80 -22.50
N SER A 313 1.09 7.83 -22.53
CA SER A 313 1.95 6.66 -22.38
C SER A 313 2.80 6.79 -21.11
N THR A 314 3.45 5.71 -20.68
CA THR A 314 4.32 5.71 -19.49
C THR A 314 5.39 6.80 -19.52
N MET A 315 5.83 7.17 -20.73
CA MET A 315 6.98 8.02 -21.00
C MET A 315 6.59 9.39 -21.55
N GLY A 316 5.31 9.69 -21.78
CA GLY A 316 4.97 10.91 -22.50
C GLY A 316 3.50 11.15 -22.80
N ILE A 317 3.27 12.26 -23.53
CA ILE A 317 1.97 12.70 -24.01
C ILE A 317 2.04 13.02 -25.50
N THR A 318 1.03 12.58 -26.24
CA THR A 318 0.83 12.95 -27.65
C THR A 318 -0.53 13.58 -27.81
N ILE A 319 -0.59 14.77 -28.42
CA ILE A 319 -1.81 15.54 -28.64
C ILE A 319 -1.93 15.81 -30.14
N VAL A 320 -3.03 15.40 -30.74
CA VAL A 320 -3.28 15.48 -32.18
C VAL A 320 -4.62 16.14 -32.44
N ASN A 321 -4.67 17.13 -33.34
CA ASN A 321 -5.93 17.74 -33.78
C ASN A 321 -6.02 17.87 -35.30
N ASP A 322 -7.25 17.91 -35.82
CA ASP A 322 -7.62 17.84 -37.25
C ASP A 322 -7.89 19.20 -37.92
N GLY A 323 -7.42 20.29 -37.32
CA GLY A 323 -7.81 21.65 -37.71
C GLY A 323 -6.65 22.63 -37.86
N ALA A 324 -5.47 22.14 -38.21
CA ALA A 324 -4.31 22.99 -38.47
C ALA A 324 -4.51 23.79 -39.76
N ARG A 325 -4.27 25.11 -39.73
CA ARG A 325 -4.38 25.96 -40.93
C ARG A 325 -3.29 25.62 -41.93
N GLU A 326 -3.56 25.76 -43.23
CA GLU A 326 -2.52 25.63 -44.26
C GLU A 326 -1.54 26.80 -44.16
N GLY A 327 -0.24 26.52 -44.07
CA GLY A 327 0.80 27.53 -43.94
C GLY A 327 1.92 27.13 -42.96
N PRO A 328 2.94 27.98 -42.80
CA PRO A 328 4.02 27.75 -41.85
C PRO A 328 3.51 27.71 -40.40
N LEU A 329 4.20 26.95 -39.56
CA LEU A 329 3.91 26.85 -38.13
C LEU A 329 3.87 28.26 -37.50
N PRO A 330 2.81 28.59 -36.72
CA PRO A 330 2.75 29.85 -36.00
C PRO A 330 3.90 29.96 -34.98
N ASP A 331 4.19 31.18 -34.50
CA ASP A 331 5.23 31.42 -33.50
C ASP A 331 4.81 30.86 -32.13
N LEU A 332 5.18 29.60 -31.86
CA LEU A 332 4.82 28.86 -30.66
C LEU A 332 5.83 29.09 -29.54
N ARG A 333 5.99 30.35 -29.10
CA ARG A 333 6.98 30.75 -28.07
C ARG A 333 6.89 29.98 -26.75
N GLY A 334 5.67 29.60 -26.36
CA GLY A 334 5.46 28.78 -25.17
C GLY A 334 6.00 27.35 -25.37
N LEU A 335 5.70 26.72 -26.51
CA LEU A 335 6.22 25.38 -26.82
C LEU A 335 7.73 25.37 -27.11
N SER A 336 8.31 26.45 -27.63
CA SER A 336 9.77 26.54 -27.79
C SER A 336 10.49 26.63 -26.44
N THR A 337 9.93 27.39 -25.49
CA THR A 337 10.45 27.43 -24.11
C THR A 337 10.31 26.08 -23.42
N LEU A 338 9.17 25.40 -23.60
CA LEU A 338 8.96 24.06 -23.06
C LEU A 338 9.86 23.02 -23.73
N ARG A 339 10.20 23.18 -25.01
CA ARG A 339 11.16 22.29 -25.69
C ARG A 339 12.52 22.31 -25.00
N GLN A 340 12.99 23.50 -24.63
CA GLN A 340 14.24 23.63 -23.89
C GLN A 340 14.16 22.93 -22.53
N ARG A 341 13.10 23.18 -21.76
CA ARG A 341 12.91 22.56 -20.43
C ARG A 341 12.77 21.03 -20.47
N VAL A 342 12.10 20.51 -21.51
CA VAL A 342 11.99 19.06 -21.75
C VAL A 342 13.36 18.48 -22.11
N ALA A 343 14.15 19.17 -22.94
CA ALA A 343 15.52 18.76 -23.27
C ALA A 343 16.46 18.79 -22.05
N ASP A 344 16.31 19.78 -21.16
CA ASP A 344 17.06 19.87 -19.90
C ASP A 344 16.78 18.66 -18.98
N SER A 345 15.61 18.03 -19.15
CA SER A 345 15.20 16.80 -18.43
C SER A 345 15.52 15.52 -19.24
N ALA A 346 16.43 15.60 -20.22
CA ALA A 346 16.79 14.52 -21.15
C ALA A 346 15.61 13.93 -21.95
N GLY A 347 14.53 14.69 -22.09
CA GLY A 347 13.36 14.36 -22.90
C GLY A 347 13.39 15.00 -24.28
N GLU A 348 12.32 14.78 -25.05
CA GLU A 348 12.16 15.36 -26.38
C GLU A 348 10.74 15.91 -26.59
N LEU A 349 10.62 17.14 -27.11
CA LEU A 349 9.34 17.75 -27.51
C LEU A 349 9.34 18.02 -29.01
N ARG A 350 8.53 17.26 -29.74
CA ARG A 350 8.32 17.40 -31.19
C ARG A 350 6.99 18.06 -31.49
N VAL A 351 7.00 18.95 -32.46
CA VAL A 351 5.80 19.60 -33.00
C VAL A 351 5.82 19.42 -34.51
N HIS A 352 4.76 18.84 -35.04
CA HIS A 352 4.60 18.60 -36.47
C HIS A 352 3.25 19.11 -36.94
N GLN A 353 3.23 19.70 -38.13
CA GLN A 353 2.02 20.14 -38.80
C GLN A 353 2.06 19.62 -40.24
N GLN A 354 1.07 18.81 -40.62
CA GLN A 354 1.01 18.19 -41.94
C GLN A 354 -0.43 17.86 -42.32
N ASP A 355 -0.83 18.15 -43.57
CA ASP A 355 -2.13 17.74 -44.14
C ASP A 355 -3.36 18.10 -43.27
N GLY A 356 -3.35 19.31 -42.68
CA GLY A 356 -4.42 19.78 -41.80
C GLY A 356 -4.36 19.24 -40.37
N TRP A 357 -3.38 18.40 -40.05
CA TRP A 357 -3.14 17.88 -38.70
C TRP A 357 -2.05 18.68 -37.98
N PHE A 358 -2.24 18.88 -36.68
CA PHE A 358 -1.21 19.40 -35.79
C PHE A 358 -0.99 18.39 -34.66
N CYS A 359 0.27 18.01 -34.48
CA CYS A 359 0.72 16.99 -33.54
C CYS A 359 1.78 17.59 -32.62
N THR A 360 1.54 17.52 -31.31
CA THR A 360 2.55 17.79 -30.28
C THR A 360 2.83 16.50 -29.53
N ALA A 361 4.09 16.08 -29.47
CA ALA A 361 4.51 14.89 -28.74
C ALA A 361 5.67 15.25 -27.80
N ALA A 362 5.50 14.98 -26.50
CA ALA A 362 6.56 15.11 -25.51
C ALA A 362 6.86 13.76 -24.87
N THR A 363 8.14 13.40 -24.83
CA THR A 363 8.65 12.19 -24.19
C THR A 363 9.71 12.56 -23.15
N LEU A 364 9.71 11.87 -22.02
CA LEU A 364 10.68 12.01 -20.93
C LEU A 364 11.20 10.62 -20.55
N PRO A 365 12.49 10.49 -20.17
CA PRO A 365 13.05 9.21 -19.76
C PRO A 365 12.35 8.70 -18.49
N ALA A 366 12.17 7.38 -18.37
CA ALA A 366 11.70 6.76 -17.14
C ALA A 366 12.71 7.06 -16.05
N ALA A 367 12.24 7.37 -14.83
CA ALA A 367 13.15 7.45 -13.70
C ALA A 367 13.92 6.14 -13.58
N THR A 368 15.25 6.18 -13.80
CA THR A 368 16.12 5.06 -13.45
C THR A 368 15.90 4.80 -11.96
N PRO A 369 15.59 3.57 -11.52
CA PRO A 369 15.55 3.28 -10.10
C PRO A 369 16.94 3.59 -9.54
N SER A 370 17.06 4.72 -8.84
CA SER A 370 18.30 5.18 -8.24
C SER A 370 18.76 4.10 -7.28
N ASP A 371 19.97 3.59 -7.53
CA ASP A 371 20.71 2.68 -6.68
C ASP A 371 20.93 3.35 -5.31
N THR A 372 19.99 3.19 -4.39
CA THR A 372 20.17 3.51 -2.98
C THR A 372 21.06 2.43 -2.36
N ARG A 373 22.35 2.39 -2.73
CA ARG A 373 23.37 1.69 -1.94
C ARG A 373 24.80 2.11 -2.27
N LYS A 374 25.31 3.05 -1.49
CA LYS A 374 26.65 3.10 -0.85
C LYS A 374 27.12 4.55 -0.79
N ASP A 375 26.71 5.20 0.27
CA ASP A 375 27.58 6.11 1.03
C ASP A 375 26.91 6.26 2.39
N ASP A 376 27.28 5.35 3.30
CA ASP A 376 27.34 5.60 4.73
C ASP A 376 28.10 4.42 5.37
N GLN A 377 29.34 4.74 5.75
CA GLN A 377 30.20 4.24 6.83
C GLN A 377 30.26 2.75 7.15
#